data_AF-A0A0U4I684-F1
#
_entry.id   AF-A0A0U4I684-F1
#
_cell.length_a   1.000
_cell.length_b   1.000
_cell.length_c   1.000
_cell.angle_alpha   90.00
_cell.angle_beta   90.00
_cell.angle_gamma   90.00
#
_symmetry.space_group_name_H-M   'P 1'
#
loop_
_entity.id
_entity.type
_entity.pdbx_description
1 polymer ?
#
loop_
_entity_poly.entity_id
_entity_poly.type
_entity_poly.pdbx_seq_one_letter_code
_entity_poly.pdbx_strand_id
1 'polypeptide(L)' 'PTIEKSEIVRAVIVRTCKEIKRNSGITLKFNDNAAVIIDKNKNPKGTRIFGIITQELRKL' A
#
# COMPACT_ATOMS: atom_id res chain seq x y z
N PRO A 1 -15.03 3.72 -10.11
CA PRO A 1 -15.24 4.37 -8.80
C PRO A 1 -14.65 5.78 -8.80
N THR A 2 -15.52 6.78 -8.78
CA THR A 2 -15.14 8.19 -8.68
C THR A 2 -14.82 8.50 -7.21
N ILE A 3 -13.73 9.22 -6.96
CA ILE A 3 -13.33 9.67 -5.63
C ILE A 3 -13.47 11.19 -5.64
N GLU A 4 -14.11 11.76 -4.63
CA GLU A 4 -14.30 13.21 -4.53
C GLU A 4 -13.19 13.87 -3.72
N LYS A 5 -12.92 15.15 -4.01
CA LYS A 5 -12.00 15.94 -3.19
C LYS A 5 -12.60 16.08 -1.80
N SER A 6 -11.77 15.88 -0.77
CA SER A 6 -12.18 15.88 0.66
C SER A 6 -13.00 14.67 1.12
N GLU A 7 -13.02 13.55 0.38
CA GLU A 7 -13.57 12.28 0.85
C GLU A 7 -12.64 11.63 1.90
N ILE A 8 -13.19 11.22 3.05
CA ILE A 8 -12.45 10.43 4.04
C ILE A 8 -12.44 8.96 3.59
N VAL A 9 -11.26 8.44 3.27
CA VAL A 9 -11.08 7.07 2.76
C VAL A 9 -10.14 6.25 3.64
N ARG A 10 -10.30 4.92 3.60
CA ARG A 10 -9.35 3.96 4.18
C ARG A 10 -8.35 3.54 3.12
N ALA A 11 -7.07 3.44 3.50
CA ALA A 11 -6.01 3.02 2.61
C ALA A 11 -4.98 2.16 3.33
N VAL A 12 -4.30 1.31 2.56
CA VAL A 12 -3.16 0.51 3.00
C VAL A 12 -1.90 1.10 2.40
N ILE A 13 -0.88 1.32 3.22
CA ILE A 13 0.43 1.79 2.76
C ILE A 13 1.14 0.62 2.07
N VAL A 14 1.58 0.83 0.83
CA VAL A 14 2.22 -0.20 0.01
C VAL A 14 3.71 0.05 -0.20
N ARG A 15 4.14 1.32 -0.20
CA ARG A 15 5.55 1.72 -0.27
C ARG A 15 5.83 2.82 0.74
N THR A 16 7.04 2.77 1.29
CA THR A 16 7.51 3.77 2.23
C THR A 16 8.99 4.07 2.00
N CYS A 17 9.35 5.35 2.10
CA CYS A 17 10.74 5.80 2.14
C CYS A 17 11.45 5.38 3.43
N LYS A 18 10.70 5.02 4.47
CA LYS A 18 11.25 4.48 5.70
C LYS A 18 11.68 3.04 5.47
N GLU A 19 12.84 2.70 6.01
CA GLU A 19 13.39 1.36 5.95
C GLU A 19 12.55 0.35 6.75
N ILE A 20 12.17 -0.75 6.10
CA ILE A 20 11.50 -1.90 6.71
C ILE A 20 12.53 -3.02 6.88
N LYS A 21 12.71 -3.48 8.11
CA LYS A 21 13.64 -4.59 8.43
C LYS A 21 12.89 -5.91 8.41
N ARG A 22 13.36 -6.86 7.62
CA ARG A 22 12.85 -8.24 7.60
C ARG A 22 13.52 -9.08 8.68
N ASN A 23 12.82 -10.12 9.12
CA ASN A 23 13.35 -11.13 10.04
C ASN A 23 14.57 -11.88 9.46
N SER A 24 14.72 -11.90 8.13
CA SER A 24 15.90 -12.46 7.46
C SER A 24 17.12 -11.53 7.47
N GLY A 25 17.03 -10.34 8.10
CA GLY A 25 18.10 -9.34 8.18
C GLY A 25 18.19 -8.38 6.99
N ILE A 26 17.40 -8.59 5.93
CA ILE A 26 17.36 -7.70 4.76
C ILE A 26 16.50 -6.47 5.06
N THR A 27 16.99 -5.30 4.66
CA THR A 27 16.24 -4.04 4.73
C THR A 27 15.67 -3.67 3.37
N LEU A 28 14.39 -3.31 3.34
CA LEU A 28 13.70 -2.76 2.18
C LEU A 28 13.51 -1.26 2.34
N LYS A 29 13.71 -0.51 1.26
CA LYS A 29 13.44 0.92 1.20
C LYS A 29 12.95 1.29 -0.19
N PHE A 30 11.94 2.14 -0.26
CA PHE A 30 11.46 2.71 -1.52
C PHE A 30 11.89 4.17 -1.68
N ASN A 31 11.88 4.66 -2.91
CA ASN A 31 12.19 6.06 -3.19
C ASN A 31 10.99 6.98 -2.86
N ASP A 32 9.77 6.44 -2.88
CA ASP A 32 8.53 7.18 -2.68
C ASP A 32 7.59 6.51 -1.65
N ASN A 33 6.63 7.28 -1.15
CA ASN A 33 5.52 6.80 -0.34
C ASN A 33 4.29 6.60 -1.21
N ALA A 34 3.63 5.44 -1.10
CA ALA A 34 2.41 5.16 -1.84
C ALA A 34 1.43 4.34 -1.00
N ALA A 35 0.13 4.55 -1.26
CA ALA A 35 -0.96 3.83 -0.59
C ALA A 35 -2.04 3.43 -1.60
N VAL A 36 -2.76 2.35 -1.28
CA VAL A 36 -3.89 1.82 -2.06
C VAL A 36 -5.16 1.97 -1.26
N ILE A 37 -6.19 2.57 -1.87
CA ILE A 37 -7.50 2.76 -1.24
C ILE A 37 -8.26 1.43 -1.18
N ILE A 38 -8.79 1.13 -0.02
CA ILE A 38 -9.52 -0.10 0.28
C ILE A 38 -10.93 0.17 0.80
N ASP A 39 -11.80 -0.81 0.66
CA ASP A 39 -13.13 -0.83 1.26
C ASP A 39 -13.09 -1.36 2.72
N LYS A 40 -14.27 -1.51 3.33
CA LYS A 40 -14.41 -2.07 4.68
C LYS A 40 -14.08 -3.57 4.76
N ASN A 41 -14.12 -4.26 3.62
CA ASN A 41 -13.84 -5.68 3.48
C ASN A 41 -12.37 -5.94 3.08
N LYS A 42 -11.51 -4.92 3.13
CA LYS A 42 -10.10 -4.93 2.72
C LYS A 42 -9.86 -5.20 1.23
N ASN A 43 -10.88 -5.09 0.38
CA ASN A 43 -10.69 -5.18 -1.06
C ASN A 43 -10.26 -3.82 -1.62
N PRO A 44 -9.36 -3.79 -2.62
CA PRO A 44 -8.97 -2.55 -3.27
C PRO A 44 -10.16 -1.95 -4.03
N LYS A 45 -10.40 -0.65 -3.85
CA LYS A 45 -11.51 0.07 -4.53
C LYS A 45 -11.26 0.20 -6.05
N GLY A 46 -10.00 0.09 -6.48
CA GLY A 46 -9.58 0.10 -7.89
C GLY A 46 -9.14 -1.28 -8.40
N THR A 47 -9.26 -1.51 -9.70
CA THR A 47 -8.95 -2.82 -10.34
C THR A 47 -7.51 -2.96 -10.83
N ARG A 48 -6.78 -1.84 -10.99
CA ARG A 48 -5.39 -1.83 -11.48
C ARG A 48 -4.49 -1.18 -10.44
N ILE A 49 -3.39 -1.86 -10.11
CA ILE A 49 -2.36 -1.35 -9.20
C ILE A 49 -1.09 -1.06 -10.01
N PHE A 50 -0.45 0.07 -9.72
CA PHE A 50 0.78 0.49 -10.39
C PHE A 50 2.00 0.33 -9.49
N GLY A 51 3.10 -0.10 -10.11
CA GLY A 51 4.40 -0.22 -9.48
C GLY A 51 4.60 -1.52 -8.71
N ILE A 52 5.77 -1.61 -8.09
CA ILE A 52 6.22 -2.78 -7.35
C ILE A 52 5.54 -2.79 -5.97
N ILE A 53 5.19 -3.98 -5.52
CA ILE A 53 4.57 -4.24 -4.21
C ILE A 53 5.40 -5.32 -3.51
N THR A 54 5.61 -5.17 -2.20
CA THR A 54 6.29 -6.20 -1.42
C THR A 54 5.40 -7.42 -1.24
N GLN A 55 6.00 -8.62 -1.27
CA GLN A 55 5.29 -9.88 -1.01
C GLN A 55 4.69 -9.94 0.41
N GLU A 56 5.16 -9.10 1.33
CA GLU A 56 4.68 -9.02 2.71
C GLU A 56 3.22 -8.63 2.80
N LEU A 57 2.71 -7.83 1.85
CA LEU A 57 1.30 -7.45 1.82
C LEU A 57 0.38 -8.64 1.56
N ARG A 58 0.87 -9.77 1.04
CA ARG A 58 0.07 -10.97 0.82
C ARG A 58 -0.38 -11.64 2.13
N LYS A 59 0.28 -11.33 3.24
CA LYS A 59 -0.02 -11.93 4.56
C LYS A 59 -0.98 -11.08 5.43
N LEU A 60 -1.39 -9.89 4.96
CA LEU A 60 -2.28 -8.94 5.68
C LEU A 60 -3.76 -9.11 5.33
#